data_AF-A0A242CF89-F1
#
_entry.id   AF-A0A242CF89-F1
#
_cell.length_a   1.000
_cell.length_b   1.000
_cell.length_c   1.000
_cell.angle_alpha   90.00
_cell.angle_beta   90.00
_cell.angle_gamma   90.00
#
_symmetry.space_group_name_H-M   'P 1'
#
loop_
_entity.id
_entity.type
_entity.pdbx_description
1 polymer ?
#
loop_
_entity_poly.entity_id
_entity_poly.type
_entity_poly.pdbx_seq_one_letter_code
_entity_poly.pdbx_strand_id
1 'polypeptide(L)'
;MNNIKLISSKPFSATSKVLKEKLEEKIKIHKTPTTYDNTEASLLWIIRGGIDYFDGLNDKFLGDGNASGIPSIEADHFANNIYRLINALDYLGRLWKVKVEKNDELKLLLDIRTLIVHSGEQLTKLESLELKGYKDSQLGRIFSRRDRNPFHFFNEFSNMDYCIQIWNDKHDKTKKYNLSKVDHHIDNESYYDVDIYLKMTDVRDIILCHVEKFLDCDSESRVKEKSKALPNIKSKVVNEEVGSIDFDKIADLVSKDLRGGYFKENGMDHWNGFGLKRLYEYSQRRLGISDEVKNIIKERINARISKYWDDYQNEDLTDDELPDLDVRTLFSEFTPKIEMDGGKLFNHVAPFFNTKNQHDATDIDYLAQFINEVEKALGKKLLLEQSVDSLVCEYFVQSIQVKIDS
;
A
#
# COMPACT_ATOMS: atom_id res chain seq x y z
N MET A 1 23.49 43.58 -0.97
CA MET A 1 22.43 42.78 -0.34
C MET A 1 21.34 42.57 -1.36
N ASN A 2 20.98 41.32 -1.64
CA ASN A 2 19.87 40.98 -2.54
C ASN A 2 18.64 40.63 -1.72
N ASN A 3 17.46 41.10 -2.11
CA ASN A 3 16.21 40.78 -1.40
C ASN A 3 15.33 39.91 -2.29
N ILE A 4 14.97 38.73 -1.80
CA ILE A 4 14.10 37.78 -2.49
C ILE A 4 12.80 37.66 -1.71
N LYS A 5 11.67 37.78 -2.39
CA LYS A 5 10.34 37.56 -1.81
C LYS A 5 9.81 36.22 -2.28
N LEU A 6 9.66 35.26 -1.37
CA LEU A 6 9.04 33.98 -1.70
C LEU A 6 7.52 34.17 -1.75
N ILE A 7 6.96 34.01 -2.95
CA ILE A 7 5.53 34.16 -3.21
C ILE A 7 5.06 32.89 -3.92
N SER A 8 3.91 32.35 -3.52
CA SER A 8 3.30 31.26 -4.26
C SER A 8 2.67 31.79 -5.55
N SER A 9 3.00 31.17 -6.69
CA SER A 9 2.35 31.45 -7.97
C SER A 9 0.89 31.02 -8.04
N LYS A 10 0.47 30.06 -7.20
CA LYS A 10 -0.90 29.53 -7.16
C LYS A 10 -1.38 29.37 -5.71
N PRO A 11 -2.51 29.99 -5.33
CA PRO A 11 -3.10 29.74 -4.02
C PRO A 11 -3.64 28.32 -3.93
N PHE A 12 -3.41 27.65 -2.79
CA PHE A 12 -3.99 26.33 -2.56
C PHE A 12 -5.44 26.48 -2.09
N SER A 13 -6.37 26.06 -2.96
CA SER A 13 -7.81 26.25 -2.76
C SER A 13 -8.55 25.04 -2.19
N ALA A 14 -7.91 23.87 -2.12
CA ALA A 14 -8.51 22.67 -1.57
C ALA A 14 -8.29 22.58 -0.04
N THR A 15 -8.72 21.48 0.56
CA THR A 15 -8.52 21.19 1.99
C THR A 15 -7.59 19.99 2.16
N SER A 16 -6.95 19.87 3.33
CA SER A 16 -6.19 18.68 3.71
C SER A 16 -6.99 17.39 3.54
N LYS A 17 -8.28 17.40 3.91
CA LYS A 17 -9.20 16.27 3.73
C LYS A 17 -9.29 15.83 2.27
N VAL A 18 -9.47 16.78 1.35
CA VAL A 18 -9.57 16.47 -0.10
C VAL A 18 -8.26 15.87 -0.62
N LEU A 19 -7.09 16.39 -0.21
CA LEU A 19 -5.81 15.80 -0.63
C LEU A 19 -5.62 14.37 -0.09
N LYS A 20 -6.04 14.10 1.14
CA LYS A 20 -5.98 12.75 1.70
C LYS A 20 -6.92 11.80 0.99
N GLU A 21 -8.14 12.23 0.65
CA GLU A 21 -9.08 11.42 -0.12
C GLU A 21 -8.50 11.07 -1.49
N LYS A 22 -7.94 12.05 -2.22
CA LYS A 22 -7.21 11.81 -3.48
C LYS A 22 -6.03 10.83 -3.29
N LEU A 23 -5.29 10.93 -2.20
CA LEU A 23 -4.20 10.00 -1.88
C LEU A 23 -4.73 8.57 -1.71
N GLU A 24 -5.83 8.37 -0.97
CA GLU A 24 -6.44 7.04 -0.79
C GLU A 24 -6.96 6.45 -2.11
N GLU A 25 -7.57 7.26 -2.97
CA GLU A 25 -7.97 6.85 -4.31
C GLU A 25 -6.76 6.41 -5.14
N LYS A 26 -5.68 7.19 -5.10
CA LYS A 26 -4.44 6.86 -5.82
C LYS A 26 -3.78 5.61 -5.29
N ILE A 27 -3.77 5.38 -3.98
CA ILE A 27 -3.27 4.13 -3.38
C ILE A 27 -4.04 2.92 -3.92
N LYS A 28 -5.38 2.99 -4.02
CA LYS A 28 -6.18 1.88 -4.56
C LYS A 28 -5.81 1.55 -6.00
N ILE A 29 -5.59 2.58 -6.82
CA ILE A 29 -5.12 2.42 -8.20
C ILE A 29 -3.73 1.79 -8.22
N HIS A 30 -2.87 2.17 -7.27
CA HIS A 30 -1.47 1.79 -7.23
C HIS A 30 -1.13 0.51 -6.45
N LYS A 31 -2.04 -0.02 -5.65
CA LYS A 31 -1.82 -1.26 -4.92
C LYS A 31 -1.70 -2.42 -5.91
N THR A 32 -0.68 -3.26 -5.76
CA THR A 32 -0.50 -4.50 -6.52
C THR A 32 -0.21 -5.62 -5.54
N PRO A 33 -0.31 -6.89 -5.95
CA PRO A 33 0.08 -8.00 -5.08
C PRO A 33 1.57 -8.04 -4.71
N THR A 34 2.39 -7.26 -5.40
CA THR A 34 3.83 -7.17 -5.24
C THR A 34 4.26 -5.87 -4.54
N THR A 35 3.33 -5.06 -4.04
CA THR A 35 3.68 -3.83 -3.31
C THR A 35 4.46 -4.13 -2.04
N TYR A 36 5.44 -3.28 -1.74
CA TYR A 36 6.24 -3.39 -0.53
C TYR A 36 5.47 -2.79 0.64
N ASP A 37 4.54 -3.56 1.22
CA ASP A 37 3.54 -3.06 2.18
C ASP A 37 4.14 -2.18 3.29
N ASN A 38 5.22 -2.63 3.94
CA ASN A 38 5.86 -1.86 5.01
C ASN A 38 6.57 -0.59 4.52
N THR A 39 7.19 -0.66 3.34
CA THR A 39 7.87 0.49 2.73
C THR A 39 6.84 1.55 2.34
N GLU A 40 5.81 1.17 1.58
CA GLU A 40 4.77 2.10 1.14
C GLU A 40 3.96 2.64 2.33
N ALA A 41 3.61 1.80 3.31
CA ALA A 41 2.89 2.27 4.49
C ALA A 41 3.62 3.42 5.20
N SER A 42 4.95 3.31 5.39
CA SER A 42 5.74 4.37 6.03
C SER A 42 5.72 5.67 5.22
N LEU A 43 5.88 5.60 3.90
CA LEU A 43 5.83 6.78 3.02
C LEU A 43 4.46 7.45 3.07
N LEU A 44 3.39 6.65 3.00
CA LEU A 44 2.01 7.13 3.05
C LEU A 44 1.67 7.80 4.38
N TRP A 45 2.16 7.26 5.50
CA TRP A 45 2.01 7.91 6.81
C TRP A 45 2.70 9.28 6.87
N ILE A 46 3.92 9.38 6.34
CA ILE A 46 4.65 10.65 6.26
C ILE A 46 3.89 11.67 5.39
N ILE A 47 3.36 11.25 4.24
CA ILE A 47 2.61 12.15 3.34
C ILE A 47 1.34 12.66 4.02
N ARG A 48 0.56 11.78 4.65
CA ARG A 48 -0.66 12.16 5.40
C ARG A 48 -0.34 13.16 6.51
N GLY A 49 0.70 12.90 7.30
CA GLY A 49 1.14 13.80 8.38
C GLY A 49 1.69 15.12 7.86
N GLY A 50 2.41 15.11 6.73
CA GLY A 50 2.91 16.31 6.07
C GLY A 50 1.78 17.21 5.57
N ILE A 51 0.74 16.64 4.96
CA ILE A 51 -0.47 17.39 4.55
C ILE A 51 -1.08 18.11 5.75
N ASP A 52 -1.28 17.42 6.88
CA ASP A 52 -1.84 18.04 8.09
C ASP A 52 -0.95 19.14 8.65
N TYR A 53 0.35 18.88 8.73
CA TYR A 53 1.31 19.84 9.27
C TYR A 53 1.31 21.15 8.47
N PHE A 54 1.35 21.08 7.14
CA PHE A 54 1.39 22.27 6.29
C PHE A 54 0.04 22.95 6.12
N ASP A 55 -1.08 22.22 6.17
CA ASP A 55 -2.41 22.83 6.20
C ASP A 55 -2.67 23.58 7.52
N GLY A 56 -2.14 23.06 8.64
CA GLY A 56 -2.18 23.67 9.96
C GLY A 56 -1.03 24.65 10.27
N LEU A 57 -0.24 25.04 9.26
CA LEU A 57 0.91 25.92 9.46
C LEU A 57 0.45 27.29 10.02
N ASN A 58 1.16 27.81 11.00
CA ASN A 58 0.87 29.12 11.60
C ASN A 58 2.02 30.10 11.34
N ASP A 59 1.80 31.38 11.63
CA ASP A 59 2.78 32.45 11.42
C ASP A 59 4.01 32.40 12.36
N LYS A 60 4.11 31.38 13.23
CA LYS A 60 5.26 31.11 14.12
C LYS A 60 6.08 29.90 13.68
N PHE A 61 5.95 29.44 12.43
CA PHE A 61 6.51 28.15 12.02
C PHE A 61 8.05 28.05 12.03
N LEU A 62 8.77 29.17 12.12
CA LEU A 62 10.23 29.20 12.37
C LEU A 62 10.59 29.70 13.78
N GLY A 63 9.61 29.78 14.68
CA GLY A 63 9.80 30.25 16.05
C GLY A 63 10.21 31.73 16.12
N ASP A 64 10.99 32.06 17.13
CA ASP A 64 11.49 33.42 17.40
C ASP A 64 12.85 33.70 16.71
N GLY A 65 13.21 32.90 15.71
CA GLY A 65 14.47 33.06 14.96
C GLY A 65 15.67 32.35 15.57
N ASN A 66 16.87 32.87 15.35
CA ASN A 66 18.14 32.23 15.75
C ASN A 66 19.14 33.23 16.40
N ALA A 67 18.69 34.07 17.34
CA ALA A 67 19.55 35.11 17.93
C ALA A 67 20.86 34.57 18.55
N SER A 68 20.87 33.34 19.07
CA SER A 68 22.07 32.65 19.58
C SER A 68 23.01 32.12 18.48
N GLY A 69 22.60 32.16 17.21
CA GLY A 69 23.25 31.49 16.08
C GLY A 69 22.69 30.09 15.79
N ILE A 70 21.90 29.53 16.71
CA ILE A 70 21.29 28.21 16.58
C ILE A 70 19.81 28.37 16.19
N PRO A 71 19.31 27.71 15.13
CA PRO A 71 17.89 27.72 14.77
C PRO A 71 16.99 27.28 15.93
N SER A 72 15.76 27.81 15.95
CA SER A 72 14.74 27.38 16.90
C SER A 72 14.28 25.93 16.65
N ILE A 73 13.69 25.30 17.67
CA ILE A 73 13.12 23.95 17.55
C ILE A 73 12.03 23.94 16.47
N GLU A 74 11.26 25.03 16.34
CA GLU A 74 10.26 25.20 15.30
C GLU A 74 10.87 25.21 13.90
N ALA A 75 11.98 25.92 13.70
CA ALA A 75 12.69 25.96 12.42
C ALA A 75 13.23 24.56 12.04
N ASP A 76 13.80 23.81 12.99
CA ASP A 76 14.23 22.44 12.76
C ASP A 76 13.05 21.51 12.45
N HIS A 77 11.94 21.67 13.16
CA HIS A 77 10.73 20.89 12.92
C HIS A 77 10.16 21.16 11.52
N PHE A 78 10.09 22.43 11.11
CA PHE A 78 9.69 22.84 9.76
C PHE A 78 10.58 22.23 8.68
N ALA A 79 11.91 22.41 8.81
CA ALA A 79 12.89 21.92 7.85
C ALA A 79 12.85 20.38 7.72
N ASN A 80 12.67 19.66 8.82
CA ASN A 80 12.55 18.20 8.81
C ASN A 80 11.23 17.72 8.17
N ASN A 81 10.12 18.42 8.39
CA ASN A 81 8.84 18.05 7.77
C ASN A 81 8.85 18.27 6.25
N ILE A 82 9.46 19.35 5.77
CA ILE A 82 9.68 19.55 4.32
C ILE A 82 10.49 18.38 3.75
N TYR A 83 11.63 18.08 4.37
CA TYR A 83 12.52 17.01 3.90
C TYR A 83 11.84 15.65 3.82
N ARG A 84 11.12 15.26 4.88
CA ARG A 84 10.43 13.97 4.94
C ARG A 84 9.32 13.89 3.91
N LEU A 85 8.49 14.93 3.79
CA LEU A 85 7.39 14.95 2.84
C LEU A 85 7.90 14.83 1.40
N ILE A 86 8.86 15.67 0.99
CA ILE A 86 9.34 15.69 -0.39
C ILE A 86 10.05 14.37 -0.75
N ASN A 87 10.87 13.82 0.14
CA ASN A 87 11.49 12.51 -0.11
C ASN A 87 10.47 11.37 -0.15
N ALA A 88 9.42 11.43 0.66
CA ALA A 88 8.35 10.44 0.63
C ALA A 88 7.60 10.47 -0.70
N LEU A 89 7.27 11.67 -1.20
CA LEU A 89 6.66 11.86 -2.52
C LEU A 89 7.59 11.39 -3.65
N ASP A 90 8.88 11.75 -3.62
CA ASP A 90 9.84 11.33 -4.64
C ASP A 90 10.02 9.81 -4.66
N TYR A 91 10.10 9.17 -3.49
CA TYR A 91 10.25 7.73 -3.42
C TYR A 91 8.97 7.02 -3.86
N LEU A 92 7.82 7.45 -3.36
CA LEU A 92 6.54 6.89 -3.79
C LEU A 92 6.30 7.10 -5.28
N GLY A 93 6.70 8.27 -5.82
CA GLY A 93 6.70 8.55 -7.25
C GLY A 93 7.55 7.56 -8.05
N ARG A 94 8.74 7.19 -7.58
CA ARG A 94 9.54 6.14 -8.23
C ARG A 94 8.85 4.78 -8.21
N LEU A 95 8.21 4.40 -7.10
CA LEU A 95 7.45 3.14 -7.00
C LEU A 95 6.25 3.14 -7.94
N TRP A 96 5.55 4.27 -8.02
CA TRP A 96 4.35 4.44 -8.85
C TRP A 96 4.65 4.85 -10.29
N LYS A 97 5.93 5.05 -10.64
CA LYS A 97 6.39 5.60 -11.93
C LYS A 97 5.72 6.94 -12.28
N VAL A 98 5.56 7.79 -11.27
CA VAL A 98 5.06 9.16 -11.38
C VAL A 98 6.23 10.11 -11.15
N LYS A 99 6.44 11.07 -12.06
CA LYS A 99 7.48 12.10 -11.93
C LYS A 99 6.83 13.48 -11.92
N VAL A 100 7.14 14.26 -10.89
CA VAL A 100 6.69 15.64 -10.75
C VAL A 100 7.92 16.53 -10.67
N GLU A 101 7.98 17.56 -11.52
CA GLU A 101 9.05 18.53 -11.46
C GLU A 101 8.86 19.49 -10.29
N LYS A 102 9.97 19.80 -9.62
CA LYS A 102 10.01 20.81 -8.56
C LYS A 102 10.13 22.18 -9.20
N ASN A 103 9.18 23.08 -8.90
CA ASN A 103 9.26 24.47 -9.36
C ASN A 103 10.28 25.27 -8.55
N ASP A 104 10.62 26.47 -9.00
CA ASP A 104 11.68 27.28 -8.39
C ASP A 104 11.32 27.75 -6.96
N GLU A 105 10.03 27.97 -6.69
CA GLU A 105 9.51 28.27 -5.35
C GLU A 105 9.80 27.12 -4.36
N LEU A 106 9.53 25.87 -4.77
CA LEU A 106 9.80 24.70 -3.94
C LEU A 106 11.30 24.45 -3.79
N LYS A 107 12.09 24.64 -4.86
CA LYS A 107 13.57 24.54 -4.76
C LYS A 107 14.11 25.56 -3.75
N LEU A 108 13.58 26.79 -3.74
CA LEU A 108 14.01 27.81 -2.78
C LEU A 108 13.64 27.41 -1.34
N LEU A 109 12.49 26.79 -1.12
CA LEU A 109 12.14 26.21 0.18
C LEU A 109 13.05 25.06 0.60
N LEU A 110 13.49 24.23 -0.35
CA LEU A 110 14.44 23.14 -0.10
C LEU A 110 15.84 23.68 0.24
N ASP A 111 16.26 24.78 -0.38
CA ASP A 111 17.48 25.50 -0.03
C ASP A 111 17.39 26.08 1.38
N ILE A 112 16.29 26.75 1.74
CA ILE A 112 16.04 27.24 3.11
C ILE A 112 16.10 26.09 4.12
N ARG A 113 15.43 24.97 3.83
CA ARG A 113 15.50 23.75 4.66
C ARG A 113 16.95 23.30 4.85
N THR A 114 17.74 23.32 3.78
CA THR A 114 19.14 22.86 3.81
C THR A 114 19.99 23.79 4.66
N LEU A 115 19.82 25.10 4.51
CA LEU A 115 20.49 26.12 5.33
C LEU A 115 20.18 25.99 6.82
N ILE A 116 18.93 25.67 7.19
CA ILE A 116 18.54 25.45 8.59
C ILE A 116 19.24 24.22 9.15
N VAL A 117 19.07 23.07 8.50
CA VAL A 117 19.56 21.77 9.00
C VAL A 117 21.09 21.70 9.04
N HIS A 118 21.75 22.31 8.06
CA HIS A 118 23.20 22.27 7.91
C HIS A 118 23.85 23.59 8.34
N SER A 119 23.20 24.34 9.25
CA SER A 119 23.75 25.59 9.78
C SER A 119 25.12 25.36 10.43
N GLY A 120 26.14 26.08 9.96
CA GLY A 120 27.53 25.92 10.40
C GLY A 120 28.37 24.93 9.59
N GLU A 121 27.80 24.25 8.59
CA GLU A 121 28.54 23.41 7.64
C GLU A 121 28.81 24.16 6.34
N GLN A 122 29.97 23.97 5.70
CA GLN A 122 30.27 24.62 4.41
C GLN A 122 29.30 24.14 3.31
N LEU A 123 28.41 25.01 2.85
CA LEU A 123 27.45 24.69 1.77
C LEU A 123 27.92 25.30 0.45
N THR A 124 28.17 24.44 -0.53
CA THR A 124 28.74 24.85 -1.83
C THR A 124 27.71 24.90 -2.95
N LYS A 125 26.49 24.39 -2.72
CA LYS A 125 25.44 24.27 -3.73
C LYS A 125 24.05 24.48 -3.11
N LEU A 126 23.41 25.57 -3.51
CA LEU A 126 21.98 25.84 -3.31
C LEU A 126 21.36 25.89 -4.71
N GLU A 127 20.26 25.17 -4.94
CA GLU A 127 19.71 24.96 -6.29
C GLU A 127 19.10 26.22 -6.88
N SER A 128 18.56 27.11 -6.04
CA SER A 128 17.84 28.32 -6.44
C SER A 128 18.70 29.59 -6.39
N LEU A 129 19.87 29.56 -5.74
CA LEU A 129 20.75 30.73 -5.63
C LEU A 129 21.94 30.59 -6.58
N GLU A 130 21.87 31.25 -7.73
CA GLU A 130 22.95 31.29 -8.72
C GLU A 130 24.10 32.23 -8.31
N LEU A 131 24.83 31.88 -7.24
CA LEU A 131 25.91 32.69 -6.68
C LEU A 131 27.27 32.33 -7.30
N LYS A 132 27.50 32.76 -8.54
CA LYS A 132 28.74 32.47 -9.28
C LYS A 132 29.98 33.00 -8.54
N GLY A 133 30.91 32.09 -8.23
CA GLY A 133 32.21 32.41 -7.62
C GLY A 133 32.22 32.46 -6.09
N TYR A 134 31.06 32.38 -5.44
CA TYR A 134 30.94 32.17 -4.01
C TYR A 134 31.11 30.69 -3.69
N LYS A 135 31.85 30.38 -2.62
CA LYS A 135 32.30 29.02 -2.27
C LYS A 135 31.65 28.48 -1.02
N ASP A 136 30.95 29.34 -0.30
CA ASP A 136 30.26 28.99 0.92
C ASP A 136 29.01 29.85 1.07
N SER A 137 27.93 29.22 1.49
CA SER A 137 26.63 29.82 1.79
C SER A 137 26.22 29.37 3.19
N GLN A 138 26.07 30.31 4.11
CA GLN A 138 25.72 30.03 5.50
C GLN A 138 24.38 30.64 5.86
N LEU A 139 23.64 29.95 6.73
CA LEU A 139 22.53 30.58 7.41
C LEU A 139 23.08 31.69 8.31
N GLY A 140 22.71 32.93 8.02
CA GLY A 140 23.01 34.08 8.86
C GLY A 140 22.00 34.18 10.00
N ARG A 141 21.01 35.04 9.83
CA ARG A 141 19.97 35.30 10.85
C ARG A 141 18.58 35.00 10.32
N ILE A 142 17.74 34.44 11.18
CA ILE A 142 16.30 34.34 10.99
C ILE A 142 15.67 35.39 11.88
N PHE A 143 15.01 36.37 11.27
CA PHE A 143 14.25 37.39 11.97
C PHE A 143 12.76 37.07 11.88
N SER A 144 12.10 37.05 13.03
CA SER A 144 10.65 37.07 13.11
C SER A 144 10.16 38.52 13.09
N ARG A 145 9.07 38.79 12.37
CA ARG A 145 8.42 40.11 12.39
C ARG A 145 7.98 40.53 13.80
N ARG A 146 7.73 39.56 14.68
CA ARG A 146 7.20 39.81 16.02
C ARG A 146 8.21 40.37 17.00
N ASP A 147 9.50 40.16 16.77
CA ASP A 147 10.58 40.72 17.60
C ASP A 147 10.80 42.22 17.37
N ARG A 148 9.88 42.90 16.67
CA ARG A 148 9.83 44.36 16.48
C ARG A 148 11.18 44.97 16.15
N ASN A 149 11.93 44.33 15.25
CA ASN A 149 13.07 44.99 14.63
C ASN A 149 12.57 45.65 13.32
N PRO A 150 12.18 46.94 13.34
CA PRO A 150 11.61 47.60 12.17
C PRO A 150 12.59 47.57 10.99
N PHE A 151 13.89 47.42 11.24
CA PHE A 151 14.93 47.52 10.22
C PHE A 151 14.88 46.45 9.12
N HIS A 152 14.32 45.28 9.40
CA HIS A 152 14.29 44.17 8.45
C HIS A 152 12.99 44.10 7.62
N PHE A 153 11.90 44.72 8.07
CA PHE A 153 10.56 44.57 7.49
C PHE A 153 9.96 45.90 7.02
N PHE A 154 10.66 46.60 6.12
CA PHE A 154 10.17 47.86 5.54
C PHE A 154 9.51 47.68 4.17
N ASN A 155 8.73 48.69 3.77
CA ASN A 155 8.13 48.83 2.44
C ASN A 155 7.35 47.58 1.98
N GLU A 156 7.71 47.01 0.82
CA GLU A 156 7.08 45.85 0.20
C GLU A 156 7.21 44.54 0.99
N PHE A 157 8.07 44.51 2.02
CA PHE A 157 8.28 43.36 2.92
C PHE A 157 7.54 43.50 4.26
N SER A 158 6.83 44.61 4.48
CA SER A 158 6.14 44.91 5.74
C SER A 158 5.07 43.90 6.14
N ASN A 159 4.57 43.09 5.21
CA ASN A 159 3.53 42.08 5.44
C ASN A 159 4.06 40.64 5.53
N MET A 160 5.38 40.46 5.57
CA MET A 160 6.05 39.16 5.68
C MET A 160 6.11 38.70 7.13
N ASP A 161 6.24 37.38 7.33
CA ASP A 161 6.33 36.80 8.67
C ASP A 161 7.81 36.69 9.11
N TYR A 162 8.68 36.34 8.16
CA TYR A 162 10.10 36.09 8.40
C TYR A 162 11.01 36.75 7.36
N CYS A 163 12.23 37.08 7.78
CA CYS A 163 13.37 37.40 6.93
C CYS A 163 14.53 36.46 7.30
N ILE A 164 15.00 35.68 6.34
CA ILE A 164 16.16 34.78 6.49
C ILE A 164 17.34 35.39 5.75
N GLN A 165 18.40 35.70 6.46
CA GLN A 165 19.66 36.13 5.87
C GLN A 165 20.54 34.93 5.56
N ILE A 166 21.19 34.99 4.41
CA ILE A 166 22.17 34.02 3.93
C ILE A 166 23.45 34.79 3.66
N TRP A 167 24.53 34.38 4.31
CA TRP A 167 25.85 34.98 4.13
C TRP A 167 26.64 34.13 3.17
N ASN A 168 27.19 34.74 2.13
CA ASN A 168 27.94 34.02 1.11
C ASN A 168 29.35 34.56 0.99
N ASP A 169 30.35 33.70 0.90
CA ASP A 169 31.76 34.09 0.89
C ASP A 169 32.52 33.49 -0.32
N LYS A 170 33.35 34.30 -0.99
CA LYS A 170 34.25 33.86 -2.08
C LYS A 170 35.53 33.17 -1.56
N HIS A 171 35.76 33.26 -0.25
CA HIS A 171 37.03 32.97 0.43
C HIS A 171 38.18 33.77 -0.19
N ASP A 172 37.97 35.07 -0.42
CA ASP A 172 38.99 35.95 -0.98
C ASP A 172 40.14 36.19 0.02
N LYS A 173 41.33 35.71 -0.34
CA LYS A 173 42.55 35.82 0.48
C LYS A 173 43.39 37.06 0.15
N THR A 174 42.96 37.93 -0.78
CA THR A 174 43.77 39.07 -1.24
C THR A 174 43.85 40.21 -0.23
N LYS A 175 43.00 40.21 0.81
CA LYS A 175 43.08 41.16 1.94
C LYS A 175 44.46 41.16 2.61
N LYS A 176 45.15 40.01 2.66
CA LYS A 176 46.51 39.91 3.23
C LYS A 176 47.54 40.82 2.55
N TYR A 177 47.30 41.22 1.31
CA TYR A 177 48.14 42.14 0.54
C TYR A 177 47.59 43.57 0.52
N ASN A 178 46.41 43.81 1.11
CA ASN A 178 45.69 45.08 1.13
C ASN A 178 45.28 45.45 2.57
N LEU A 179 46.19 45.26 3.52
CA LEU A 179 45.90 45.43 4.95
C LEU A 179 45.43 46.85 5.29
N SER A 180 45.96 47.86 4.60
CA SER A 180 45.61 49.28 4.79
C SER A 180 44.22 49.67 4.25
N LYS A 181 43.59 48.87 3.39
CA LYS A 181 42.27 49.17 2.82
C LYS A 181 41.15 48.62 3.71
N VAL A 182 40.61 49.43 4.60
CA VAL A 182 39.59 49.01 5.59
C VAL A 182 38.44 48.23 4.93
N ASP A 183 37.89 48.74 3.84
CA ASP A 183 36.72 48.16 3.16
C ASP A 183 37.03 47.20 2.00
N HIS A 184 38.25 46.67 1.92
CA HIS A 184 38.70 45.79 0.82
C HIS A 184 37.76 44.61 0.54
N HIS A 185 37.16 44.03 1.58
CA HIS A 185 36.22 42.93 1.42
C HIS A 185 34.91 43.36 0.75
N ILE A 186 34.45 44.59 1.00
CA ILE A 186 33.26 45.17 0.37
C ILE A 186 33.59 45.56 -1.06
N ASP A 187 34.68 46.31 -1.25
CA ASP A 187 35.12 46.81 -2.56
C ASP A 187 35.40 45.69 -3.57
N ASN A 188 35.89 44.54 -3.10
CA ASN A 188 36.18 43.38 -3.93
C ASN A 188 35.04 42.35 -3.95
N GLU A 189 33.88 42.68 -3.36
CA GLU A 189 32.73 41.78 -3.24
C GLU A 189 33.14 40.40 -2.69
N SER A 190 33.99 40.38 -1.67
CA SER A 190 34.49 39.14 -1.06
C SER A 190 33.36 38.30 -0.47
N TYR A 191 32.29 38.96 -0.03
CA TYR A 191 31.07 38.35 0.46
C TYR A 191 29.83 39.01 -0.16
N TYR A 192 28.70 38.31 -0.11
CA TYR A 192 27.43 38.78 -0.62
C TYR A 192 26.26 38.21 0.16
N ASP A 193 25.49 39.09 0.77
CA ASP A 193 24.36 38.68 1.61
C ASP A 193 23.05 38.70 0.83
N VAL A 194 22.24 37.67 1.03
CA VAL A 194 20.91 37.50 0.45
C VAL A 194 19.88 37.39 1.57
N ASP A 195 18.86 38.23 1.52
CA ASP A 195 17.74 38.21 2.44
C ASP A 195 16.52 37.60 1.73
N ILE A 196 15.96 36.53 2.29
CA ILE A 196 14.76 35.87 1.78
C ILE A 196 13.59 36.14 2.74
N TYR A 197 12.53 36.72 2.19
CA TYR A 197 11.32 37.07 2.90
C TYR A 197 10.23 36.03 2.66
N LEU A 198 9.65 35.52 3.75
CA LEU A 198 8.67 34.44 3.71
C LEU A 198 7.39 34.86 4.43
N LYS A 199 6.29 34.29 3.96
CA LYS A 199 4.99 34.35 4.62
C LYS A 199 4.37 32.96 4.69
N MET A 200 3.78 32.63 5.82
CA MET A 200 3.19 31.31 6.10
C MET A 200 2.24 30.86 4.99
N THR A 201 1.39 31.76 4.50
CA THR A 201 0.41 31.44 3.45
C THR A 201 1.07 30.99 2.16
N ASP A 202 2.14 31.66 1.74
CA ASP A 202 2.87 31.30 0.53
C ASP A 202 3.58 29.95 0.69
N VAL A 203 4.19 29.71 1.85
CA VAL A 203 4.84 28.42 2.17
C VAL A 203 3.84 27.26 2.15
N ARG A 204 2.69 27.44 2.81
CA ARG A 204 1.58 26.47 2.80
C ARG A 204 1.17 26.16 1.36
N ASP A 205 0.93 27.20 0.56
CA ASP A 205 0.40 27.06 -0.78
C ASP A 205 1.39 26.37 -1.72
N ILE A 206 2.68 26.70 -1.66
CA ILE A 206 3.74 26.05 -2.47
C ILE A 206 3.77 24.54 -2.20
N ILE A 207 3.77 24.15 -0.92
CA ILE A 207 3.92 22.75 -0.53
C ILE A 207 2.66 21.95 -0.87
N LEU A 208 1.48 22.45 -0.49
CA LEU A 208 0.23 21.73 -0.73
C LEU A 208 -0.13 21.67 -2.22
N CYS A 209 0.20 22.70 -3.01
CA CYS A 209 0.08 22.62 -4.47
C CYS A 209 1.04 21.60 -5.09
N HIS A 210 2.25 21.40 -4.54
CA HIS A 210 3.15 20.37 -5.03
C HIS A 210 2.61 18.96 -4.73
N VAL A 211 2.07 18.75 -3.53
CA VAL A 211 1.37 17.50 -3.18
C VAL A 211 0.18 17.27 -4.13
N GLU A 212 -0.65 18.30 -4.36
CA GLU A 212 -1.78 18.22 -5.29
C GLU A 212 -1.33 17.79 -6.69
N LYS A 213 -0.30 18.44 -7.24
CA LYS A 213 0.28 18.07 -8.55
C LYS A 213 0.73 16.61 -8.59
N PHE A 214 1.38 16.12 -7.53
CA PHE A 214 1.76 14.71 -7.44
C PHE A 214 0.57 13.77 -7.46
N LEU A 215 -0.52 14.11 -6.78
CA LEU A 215 -1.73 13.30 -6.76
C LEU A 215 -2.49 13.35 -8.09
N ASP A 216 -2.43 14.47 -8.81
CA ASP A 216 -3.13 14.63 -10.08
C ASP A 216 -2.35 14.10 -11.30
N CYS A 217 -1.05 13.82 -11.19
CA CYS A 217 -0.26 13.24 -12.29
C CYS A 217 -0.62 11.78 -12.56
N ASP A 218 -1.06 11.45 -13.77
CA ASP A 218 -1.29 10.06 -14.18
C ASP A 218 0.03 9.26 -14.24
N SER A 219 -0.02 8.01 -13.81
CA SER A 219 1.09 7.07 -14.00
C SER A 219 1.18 6.62 -15.45
N GLU A 220 2.40 6.39 -15.96
CA GLU A 220 2.56 5.64 -17.21
C GLU A 220 1.80 4.30 -17.10
N SER A 221 0.91 4.07 -18.06
CA SER A 221 -0.09 3.00 -18.07
C SER A 221 0.42 1.70 -17.41
N ARG A 222 -0.29 1.26 -16.37
CA ARG A 222 -0.10 -0.07 -15.82
C ARG A 222 -0.40 -1.06 -16.94
N VAL A 223 0.66 -1.62 -17.52
CA VAL A 223 0.58 -2.85 -18.29
C VAL A 223 -0.03 -3.86 -17.33
N LYS A 224 -1.32 -4.21 -17.52
CA LYS A 224 -1.90 -5.39 -16.88
C LYS A 224 -0.87 -6.49 -17.09
N GLU A 225 -0.26 -6.99 -16.02
CA GLU A 225 0.66 -8.13 -16.14
C GLU A 225 -0.13 -9.19 -16.89
N LYS A 226 0.33 -9.53 -18.11
CA LYS A 226 -0.27 -10.62 -18.87
C LYS A 226 -0.22 -11.83 -17.96
N SER A 227 -1.38 -12.40 -17.66
CA SER A 227 -1.42 -13.67 -16.96
C SER A 227 -0.53 -14.63 -17.76
N LYS A 228 0.28 -15.43 -17.07
CA LYS A 228 1.10 -16.41 -17.76
C LYS A 228 0.15 -17.36 -18.47
N ALA A 229 0.12 -17.34 -19.80
CA ALA A 229 -0.68 -18.29 -20.56
C ALA A 229 -0.32 -19.71 -20.11
N LEU A 230 -1.24 -20.34 -19.37
CA LEU A 230 -1.03 -21.68 -18.85
C LEU A 230 -1.07 -22.66 -20.02
N PRO A 231 -0.27 -23.73 -19.97
CA PRO A 231 -0.26 -24.70 -21.04
C PRO A 231 -1.65 -25.34 -21.16
N ASN A 232 -2.12 -25.57 -22.41
CA ASN A 232 -3.36 -26.29 -22.64
C ASN A 232 -3.17 -27.77 -22.26
N ILE A 233 -3.48 -28.08 -21.02
CA ILE A 233 -3.28 -29.41 -20.41
C ILE A 233 -4.58 -29.98 -19.86
N LYS A 234 -5.75 -29.45 -20.25
CA LYS A 234 -7.05 -29.88 -19.71
C LYS A 234 -7.18 -31.40 -19.73
N SER A 235 -6.91 -32.04 -20.87
CA SER A 235 -6.93 -33.50 -21.02
C SER A 235 -5.92 -34.27 -20.15
N LYS A 236 -4.93 -33.60 -19.58
CA LYS A 236 -3.92 -34.16 -18.66
C LYS A 236 -4.25 -33.92 -17.18
N VAL A 237 -5.23 -33.07 -16.86
CA VAL A 237 -5.66 -32.77 -15.47
C VAL A 237 -7.11 -33.16 -15.21
N VAL A 238 -7.95 -33.17 -16.24
CA VAL A 238 -9.31 -33.70 -16.25
C VAL A 238 -9.42 -34.60 -17.48
N ASN A 239 -9.43 -35.91 -17.25
CA ASN A 239 -9.69 -36.87 -18.31
C ASN A 239 -11.16 -37.24 -18.28
N GLU A 240 -11.94 -36.67 -19.21
CA GLU A 240 -13.38 -36.87 -19.30
C GLU A 240 -13.75 -38.30 -19.76
N GLU A 241 -12.88 -39.00 -20.49
CA GLU A 241 -13.13 -40.37 -20.99
C GLU A 241 -13.09 -41.43 -19.88
N VAL A 242 -12.15 -41.33 -18.95
CA VAL A 242 -12.07 -42.21 -17.76
C VAL A 242 -12.65 -41.56 -16.49
N GLY A 243 -12.99 -40.28 -16.55
CA GLY A 243 -13.53 -39.48 -15.46
C GLY A 243 -12.56 -39.32 -14.27
N SER A 244 -11.27 -39.20 -14.55
CA SER A 244 -10.20 -39.03 -13.55
C SER A 244 -9.72 -37.58 -13.50
N ILE A 245 -9.50 -37.05 -12.29
CA ILE A 245 -9.06 -35.68 -12.05
C ILE A 245 -7.73 -35.70 -11.27
N ASP A 246 -6.75 -34.94 -11.75
CA ASP A 246 -5.48 -34.68 -11.05
C ASP A 246 -5.58 -33.37 -10.26
N PHE A 247 -6.22 -33.43 -9.10
CA PHE A 247 -6.44 -32.28 -8.23
C PHE A 247 -5.13 -31.62 -7.78
N ASP A 248 -4.09 -32.40 -7.50
CA ASP A 248 -2.82 -31.88 -7.01
C ASP A 248 -2.13 -31.04 -8.08
N LYS A 249 -2.16 -31.50 -9.33
CA LYS A 249 -1.60 -30.73 -10.44
C LYS A 249 -2.39 -29.47 -10.76
N ILE A 250 -3.72 -29.50 -10.63
CA ILE A 250 -4.55 -28.28 -10.74
C ILE A 250 -4.15 -27.30 -9.64
N ALA A 251 -4.11 -27.76 -8.38
CA ALA A 251 -3.68 -26.96 -7.22
C ALA A 251 -2.29 -26.34 -7.44
N ASP A 252 -1.31 -27.13 -7.90
CA ASP A 252 0.05 -26.67 -8.16
C ASP A 252 0.13 -25.63 -9.30
N LEU A 253 -0.83 -25.61 -10.22
CA LEU A 253 -0.90 -24.62 -11.29
C LEU A 253 -1.60 -23.34 -10.82
N VAL A 254 -2.74 -23.46 -10.14
CA VAL A 254 -3.48 -22.30 -9.62
C VAL A 254 -2.72 -21.61 -8.49
N SER A 255 -1.90 -22.32 -7.72
CA SER A 255 -1.06 -21.76 -6.65
C SER A 255 -0.04 -20.72 -7.10
N LYS A 256 0.20 -20.60 -8.41
CA LYS A 256 1.15 -19.65 -9.01
C LYS A 256 0.52 -18.31 -9.35
N ASP A 257 -0.80 -18.20 -9.20
CA ASP A 257 -1.58 -17.00 -9.44
C ASP A 257 -2.41 -16.67 -8.19
N LEU A 258 -2.95 -15.45 -8.12
CA LEU A 258 -3.82 -14.99 -7.03
C LEU A 258 -5.30 -15.19 -7.36
N ARG A 259 -5.60 -15.65 -8.56
CA ARG A 259 -6.93 -16.06 -9.01
C ARG A 259 -7.14 -17.55 -8.74
N GLY A 260 -8.39 -17.96 -8.55
CA GLY A 260 -8.80 -19.36 -8.44
C GLY A 260 -9.03 -19.83 -7.00
N GLY A 261 -9.04 -18.91 -6.02
CA GLY A 261 -9.32 -19.25 -4.62
C GLY A 261 -8.28 -20.13 -3.94
N TYR A 262 -7.07 -20.23 -4.50
CA TYR A 262 -5.92 -20.86 -3.83
C TYR A 262 -5.16 -19.82 -3.03
N PHE A 263 -4.84 -20.10 -1.76
CA PHE A 263 -3.98 -19.25 -0.97
C PHE A 263 -3.16 -20.06 0.04
N LYS A 264 -2.08 -19.45 0.52
CA LYS A 264 -1.22 -20.03 1.55
C LYS A 264 -1.20 -19.14 2.79
N GLU A 265 -1.65 -19.69 3.92
CA GLU A 265 -1.69 -18.99 5.20
C GLU A 265 -0.90 -19.80 6.24
N ASN A 266 0.03 -19.16 6.95
CA ASN A 266 0.85 -19.81 7.99
C ASN A 266 1.54 -21.12 7.54
N GLY A 267 1.92 -21.20 6.27
CA GLY A 267 2.55 -22.40 5.70
C GLY A 267 1.58 -23.48 5.21
N MET A 268 0.27 -23.31 5.43
CA MET A 268 -0.77 -24.24 5.00
C MET A 268 -1.38 -23.80 3.67
N ASP A 269 -1.57 -24.76 2.77
CA ASP A 269 -2.17 -24.55 1.46
C ASP A 269 -3.70 -24.75 1.54
N HIS A 270 -4.46 -23.71 1.21
CA HIS A 270 -5.93 -23.69 1.23
C HIS A 270 -6.48 -23.62 -0.19
N TRP A 271 -7.42 -24.52 -0.49
CA TRP A 271 -8.15 -24.55 -1.75
C TRP A 271 -9.38 -25.46 -1.64
N ASN A 272 -10.57 -24.97 -2.00
CA ASN A 272 -11.82 -25.75 -1.91
C ASN A 272 -11.79 -27.02 -2.77
N GLY A 273 -10.98 -27.07 -3.84
CA GLY A 273 -10.77 -28.28 -4.62
C GLY A 273 -10.17 -29.44 -3.81
N PHE A 274 -9.49 -29.20 -2.69
CA PHE A 274 -9.05 -30.26 -1.78
C PHE A 274 -10.21 -30.96 -1.08
N GLY A 275 -11.29 -30.23 -0.73
CA GLY A 275 -12.51 -30.83 -0.18
C GLY A 275 -13.22 -31.72 -1.22
N LEU A 276 -13.29 -31.27 -2.47
CA LEU A 276 -13.82 -32.08 -3.57
C LEU A 276 -12.97 -33.33 -3.81
N LYS A 277 -11.63 -33.22 -3.77
CA LYS A 277 -10.71 -34.37 -3.85
C LYS A 277 -11.01 -35.40 -2.76
N ARG A 278 -11.15 -34.96 -1.50
CA ARG A 278 -11.47 -35.83 -0.37
C ARG A 278 -12.78 -36.59 -0.60
N LEU A 279 -13.86 -35.89 -0.96
CA LEU A 279 -15.16 -36.53 -1.23
C LEU A 279 -15.09 -37.50 -2.43
N TYR A 280 -14.40 -37.11 -3.50
CA TYR A 280 -14.20 -37.94 -4.68
C TYR A 280 -13.48 -39.25 -4.29
N GLU A 281 -12.31 -39.17 -3.68
CA GLU A 281 -11.53 -40.34 -3.26
C GLU A 281 -12.27 -41.21 -2.24
N TYR A 282 -12.98 -40.58 -1.31
CA TYR A 282 -13.81 -41.26 -0.31
C TYR A 282 -14.87 -42.13 -0.97
N SER A 283 -15.61 -41.56 -1.92
CA SER A 283 -16.69 -42.25 -2.64
C SER A 283 -16.19 -43.48 -3.40
N GLN A 284 -14.99 -43.41 -3.97
CA GLN A 284 -14.41 -44.51 -4.76
C GLN A 284 -13.84 -45.63 -3.88
N ARG A 285 -13.24 -45.29 -2.74
CA ARG A 285 -12.62 -46.29 -1.84
C ARG A 285 -13.64 -47.08 -1.02
N ARG A 286 -14.81 -46.50 -0.74
CA ARG A 286 -15.79 -47.11 0.16
C ARG A 286 -16.70 -48.10 -0.59
N LEU A 287 -16.64 -49.37 -0.20
CA LEU A 287 -17.42 -50.46 -0.81
C LEU A 287 -18.92 -50.38 -0.51
N GLY A 288 -19.31 -49.80 0.63
CA GLY A 288 -20.71 -49.72 1.07
C GLY A 288 -21.56 -48.63 0.40
N ILE A 289 -20.99 -47.86 -0.53
CA ILE A 289 -21.69 -46.81 -1.27
C ILE A 289 -22.21 -47.40 -2.59
N SER A 290 -23.47 -47.16 -2.91
CA SER A 290 -24.08 -47.60 -4.16
C SER A 290 -23.39 -47.00 -5.39
N ASP A 291 -23.39 -47.73 -6.50
CA ASP A 291 -22.77 -47.25 -7.75
C ASP A 291 -23.47 -46.01 -8.29
N GLU A 292 -24.77 -45.86 -8.04
CA GLU A 292 -25.54 -44.67 -8.41
C GLU A 292 -25.05 -43.41 -7.67
N VAL A 293 -24.87 -43.48 -6.35
CA VAL A 293 -24.31 -42.36 -5.56
C VAL A 293 -22.88 -42.04 -5.99
N LYS A 294 -22.05 -43.06 -6.22
CA LYS A 294 -20.68 -42.87 -6.73
C LYS A 294 -20.66 -42.14 -8.06
N ASN A 295 -21.56 -42.50 -8.97
CA ASN A 295 -21.66 -41.86 -10.28
C ASN A 295 -22.11 -40.40 -10.16
N ILE A 296 -23.10 -40.08 -9.34
CA ILE A 296 -23.54 -38.69 -9.10
C ILE A 296 -22.39 -37.82 -8.57
N ILE A 297 -21.65 -38.31 -7.57
CA ILE A 297 -20.49 -37.59 -7.01
C ILE A 297 -19.44 -37.38 -8.10
N LYS A 298 -19.10 -38.45 -8.84
CA LYS A 298 -18.10 -38.41 -9.90
C LYS A 298 -18.46 -37.42 -11.01
N GLU A 299 -19.68 -37.47 -11.53
CA GLU A 299 -20.14 -36.62 -12.62
C GLU A 299 -20.20 -35.15 -12.22
N ARG A 300 -20.74 -34.84 -11.03
CA ARG A 300 -20.82 -33.45 -10.56
C ARG A 300 -19.46 -32.83 -10.34
N ILE A 301 -18.55 -33.56 -9.70
CA ILE A 301 -17.20 -33.06 -9.44
C ILE A 301 -16.43 -32.89 -10.76
N ASN A 302 -16.52 -33.86 -11.68
CA ASN A 302 -15.89 -33.74 -13.00
C ASN A 302 -16.41 -32.53 -13.78
N ALA A 303 -17.73 -32.36 -13.87
CA ALA A 303 -18.32 -31.23 -14.59
C ALA A 303 -17.91 -29.89 -13.95
N ARG A 304 -17.92 -29.79 -12.62
CA ARG A 304 -17.55 -28.56 -11.90
C ARG A 304 -16.07 -28.21 -12.08
N ILE A 305 -15.16 -29.18 -11.91
CA ILE A 305 -13.72 -28.96 -12.06
C ILE A 305 -13.35 -28.68 -13.53
N SER A 306 -13.97 -29.38 -14.48
CA SER A 306 -13.77 -29.13 -15.92
C SER A 306 -14.13 -27.69 -16.28
N LYS A 307 -15.31 -27.22 -15.84
CA LYS A 307 -15.75 -25.84 -16.05
C LYS A 307 -14.84 -24.84 -15.33
N TYR A 308 -14.48 -25.10 -14.07
CA TYR A 308 -13.57 -24.23 -13.32
C TYR A 308 -12.23 -24.06 -14.05
N TRP A 309 -11.68 -25.14 -14.59
CA TRP A 309 -10.42 -25.07 -15.33
C TRP A 309 -10.55 -24.25 -16.62
N ASP A 310 -11.64 -24.43 -17.37
CA ASP A 310 -11.91 -23.64 -18.59
C ASP A 310 -12.05 -22.14 -18.26
N ASP A 311 -12.86 -21.81 -17.26
CA ASP A 311 -13.12 -20.43 -16.85
C ASP A 311 -11.89 -19.76 -16.22
N TYR A 312 -11.05 -20.54 -15.53
CA TYR A 312 -9.78 -20.08 -14.98
C TYR A 312 -8.77 -19.66 -16.07
N GLN A 313 -8.78 -20.34 -17.22
CA GLN A 313 -7.94 -19.96 -18.37
C GLN A 313 -8.48 -18.75 -19.14
N ASN A 314 -9.73 -18.33 -18.90
CA ASN A 314 -10.33 -17.19 -19.56
C ASN A 314 -9.99 -15.88 -18.80
N GLU A 315 -9.12 -15.05 -19.37
CA GLU A 315 -8.66 -13.78 -18.79
C GLU A 315 -9.76 -12.70 -18.71
N ASP A 316 -10.86 -12.85 -19.46
CA ASP A 316 -11.97 -11.88 -19.44
C ASP A 316 -12.88 -12.05 -18.21
N LEU A 317 -12.80 -13.20 -17.54
CA LEU A 317 -13.56 -13.48 -16.32
C LEU A 317 -12.77 -13.02 -15.08
N THR A 318 -13.49 -12.45 -14.12
CA THR A 318 -12.98 -12.13 -12.79
C THR A 318 -12.91 -13.38 -11.90
N ASP A 319 -12.38 -13.23 -10.68
CA ASP A 319 -12.30 -14.35 -9.72
C ASP A 319 -13.68 -14.74 -9.18
N ASP A 320 -14.55 -13.75 -8.91
CA ASP A 320 -15.93 -13.97 -8.46
C ASP A 320 -16.82 -14.66 -9.51
N GLU A 321 -16.41 -14.63 -10.78
CA GLU A 321 -17.09 -15.30 -11.88
C GLU A 321 -16.67 -16.77 -12.04
N LEU A 322 -15.63 -17.22 -11.33
CA LEU A 322 -15.20 -18.61 -11.38
C LEU A 322 -16.21 -19.54 -10.70
N PRO A 323 -16.38 -20.78 -11.21
CA PRO A 323 -17.22 -21.77 -10.56
C PRO A 323 -16.75 -22.07 -9.14
N ASP A 324 -17.63 -21.87 -8.16
CA ASP A 324 -17.35 -22.21 -6.76
C ASP A 324 -17.05 -23.72 -6.62
N LEU A 325 -15.95 -24.02 -5.93
CA LEU A 325 -15.49 -25.37 -5.65
C LEU A 325 -15.90 -25.86 -4.25
N ASP A 326 -16.62 -25.05 -3.45
CA ASP A 326 -17.15 -25.49 -2.16
C ASP A 326 -18.12 -26.67 -2.35
N VAL A 327 -17.81 -27.77 -1.68
CA VAL A 327 -18.61 -29.00 -1.69
C VAL A 327 -20.05 -28.77 -1.24
N ARG A 328 -20.29 -27.83 -0.31
CA ARG A 328 -21.64 -27.46 0.16
C ARG A 328 -22.45 -26.84 -0.96
N THR A 329 -21.85 -25.92 -1.71
CA THR A 329 -22.51 -25.26 -2.85
C THR A 329 -22.77 -26.27 -3.98
N LEU A 330 -21.83 -27.19 -4.22
CA LEU A 330 -21.97 -28.18 -5.31
C LEU A 330 -23.08 -29.21 -5.05
N PHE A 331 -23.25 -29.62 -3.79
CA PHE A 331 -24.20 -30.66 -3.38
C PHE A 331 -25.42 -30.13 -2.59
N SER A 332 -25.65 -28.82 -2.60
CA SER A 332 -26.68 -28.15 -1.79
C SER A 332 -28.10 -28.68 -1.98
N GLU A 333 -28.41 -29.23 -3.16
CA GLU A 333 -29.72 -29.80 -3.47
C GLU A 333 -30.00 -31.16 -2.81
N PHE A 334 -28.94 -31.87 -2.43
CA PHE A 334 -29.01 -33.17 -1.76
C PHE A 334 -28.95 -33.01 -0.24
N THR A 335 -28.20 -32.01 0.23
CA THR A 335 -27.97 -31.79 1.65
C THR A 335 -29.22 -31.21 2.33
N PRO A 336 -29.68 -31.80 3.45
CA PRO A 336 -30.73 -31.20 4.25
C PRO A 336 -30.22 -29.91 4.89
N LYS A 337 -31.09 -28.90 5.06
CA LYS A 337 -30.75 -27.68 5.79
C LYS A 337 -30.53 -27.99 7.26
N ILE A 338 -29.32 -27.82 7.75
CA ILE A 338 -28.98 -27.94 9.18
C ILE A 338 -28.40 -26.61 9.71
N GLU A 339 -28.49 -26.36 11.01
CA GLU A 339 -27.98 -25.10 11.60
C GLU A 339 -26.45 -24.98 11.46
N MET A 340 -25.77 -26.11 11.27
CA MET A 340 -24.33 -26.22 11.05
C MET A 340 -23.84 -25.73 9.67
N ASP A 341 -24.72 -25.58 8.67
CA ASP A 341 -24.33 -25.23 7.29
C ASP A 341 -23.83 -23.78 7.12
N GLY A 342 -24.12 -22.89 8.09
CA GLY A 342 -23.76 -21.47 8.08
C GLY A 342 -22.28 -21.13 8.31
N GLY A 343 -21.36 -21.97 7.83
CA GLY A 343 -19.90 -21.81 7.98
C GLY A 343 -19.31 -22.53 9.20
N LYS A 344 -20.14 -23.00 10.14
CA LYS A 344 -19.67 -23.70 11.34
C LYS A 344 -19.03 -25.05 11.03
N LEU A 345 -19.51 -25.75 10.00
CA LEU A 345 -18.93 -27.03 9.56
C LEU A 345 -17.43 -26.91 9.25
N PHE A 346 -17.00 -25.95 8.45
CA PHE A 346 -15.59 -25.78 8.09
C PHE A 346 -14.83 -24.80 8.98
N ASN A 347 -15.47 -24.18 9.97
CA ASN A 347 -14.77 -23.34 10.95
C ASN A 347 -14.48 -24.08 12.26
N HIS A 348 -15.37 -24.99 12.68
CA HIS A 348 -15.31 -25.63 13.99
C HIS A 348 -15.24 -27.16 13.92
N VAL A 349 -15.91 -27.78 12.94
CA VAL A 349 -15.95 -29.25 12.86
C VAL A 349 -14.75 -29.75 12.05
N ALA A 350 -14.56 -29.30 10.81
CA ALA A 350 -13.49 -29.76 9.93
C ALA A 350 -12.70 -28.59 9.33
N PRO A 351 -11.95 -27.82 10.14
CA PRO A 351 -11.23 -26.62 9.70
C PRO A 351 -10.19 -26.86 8.61
N PHE A 352 -9.67 -28.09 8.52
CA PHE A 352 -8.64 -28.46 7.56
C PHE A 352 -9.18 -29.23 6.35
N PHE A 353 -10.50 -29.35 6.21
CA PHE A 353 -11.14 -30.12 5.12
C PHE A 353 -10.79 -29.60 3.72
N ASN A 354 -10.50 -28.30 3.58
CA ASN A 354 -10.11 -27.65 2.33
C ASN A 354 -8.61 -27.33 2.27
N THR A 355 -7.77 -28.08 3.00
CA THR A 355 -6.31 -27.87 3.01
C THR A 355 -5.54 -29.08 2.48
N LYS A 356 -4.30 -28.88 2.02
CA LYS A 356 -3.46 -29.96 1.44
C LYS A 356 -2.98 -30.98 2.47
N ASN A 357 -2.78 -30.58 3.73
CA ASN A 357 -2.31 -31.44 4.82
C ASN A 357 -3.43 -31.69 5.85
N GLN A 358 -3.40 -32.85 6.51
CA GLN A 358 -4.32 -33.16 7.61
C GLN A 358 -3.76 -32.60 8.92
N HIS A 359 -4.45 -31.61 9.46
CA HIS A 359 -4.32 -31.20 10.85
C HIS A 359 -5.66 -31.46 11.55
N ASP A 360 -5.61 -31.65 12.86
CA ASP A 360 -6.81 -31.78 13.69
C ASP A 360 -6.86 -30.57 14.63
N ALA A 361 -7.92 -29.79 14.51
CA ALA A 361 -8.32 -28.75 15.46
C ALA A 361 -9.84 -28.75 15.61
N THR A 362 -10.45 -29.93 15.50
CA THR A 362 -11.89 -30.09 15.61
C THR A 362 -12.35 -29.71 17.01
N ASP A 363 -13.36 -28.85 17.06
CA ASP A 363 -14.10 -28.56 18.28
C ASP A 363 -15.09 -29.71 18.55
N ILE A 364 -14.86 -30.42 19.65
CA ILE A 364 -15.61 -31.63 20.02
C ILE A 364 -17.10 -31.31 20.27
N ASP A 365 -17.41 -30.14 20.83
CA ASP A 365 -18.79 -29.77 21.12
C ASP A 365 -19.58 -29.55 19.82
N TYR A 366 -18.96 -28.84 18.87
CA TYR A 366 -19.54 -28.66 17.53
C TYR A 366 -19.58 -29.95 16.72
N LEU A 367 -18.59 -30.84 16.86
CA LEU A 367 -18.62 -32.16 16.22
C LEU A 367 -19.81 -33.00 16.71
N ALA A 368 -20.04 -33.03 18.03
CA ALA A 368 -21.17 -33.75 18.60
C ALA A 368 -22.51 -33.14 18.15
N GLN A 369 -22.61 -31.81 18.09
CA GLN A 369 -23.78 -31.12 17.55
C GLN A 369 -24.02 -31.48 16.08
N PHE A 370 -22.98 -31.44 15.25
CA PHE A 370 -23.04 -31.79 13.83
C PHE A 370 -23.58 -33.21 13.62
N ILE A 371 -23.02 -34.21 14.32
CA ILE A 371 -23.47 -35.60 14.23
C ILE A 371 -24.96 -35.70 14.57
N ASN A 372 -25.37 -35.12 15.70
CA ASN A 372 -26.77 -35.20 16.14
C ASN A 372 -27.74 -34.53 15.15
N GLU A 373 -27.38 -33.36 14.61
CA GLU A 373 -28.21 -32.65 13.62
C GLU A 373 -28.32 -33.42 12.31
N VAL A 374 -27.20 -33.94 11.82
CA VAL A 374 -27.16 -34.71 10.58
C VAL A 374 -27.93 -36.01 10.71
N GLU A 375 -27.71 -36.79 11.77
CA GLU A 375 -28.42 -38.06 11.96
C GLU A 375 -29.94 -37.84 12.09
N LYS A 376 -30.34 -36.77 12.77
CA LYS A 376 -31.76 -36.37 12.88
C LYS A 376 -32.33 -35.96 11.52
N ALA A 377 -31.59 -35.19 10.73
CA ALA A 377 -32.04 -34.70 9.44
C ALA A 377 -32.11 -35.81 8.38
N LEU A 378 -31.17 -36.75 8.40
CA LEU A 378 -31.11 -37.89 7.46
C LEU A 378 -31.95 -39.08 7.91
N GLY A 379 -32.33 -39.16 9.19
CA GLY A 379 -33.01 -40.32 9.77
C GLY A 379 -32.15 -41.59 9.76
N LYS A 380 -30.83 -41.46 9.64
CA LYS A 380 -29.84 -42.54 9.57
C LYS A 380 -28.68 -42.23 10.51
N LYS A 381 -28.08 -43.27 11.10
CA LYS A 381 -26.85 -43.10 11.88
C LYS A 381 -25.64 -42.93 10.96
N LEU A 382 -24.76 -42.00 11.31
CA LEU A 382 -23.49 -41.82 10.61
C LEU A 382 -22.48 -42.87 11.09
N LEU A 383 -21.58 -43.27 10.20
CA LEU A 383 -20.48 -44.17 10.53
C LEU A 383 -19.34 -43.36 11.14
N LEU A 384 -19.19 -43.47 12.46
CA LEU A 384 -18.22 -42.70 13.26
C LEU A 384 -16.81 -43.32 13.31
N GLU A 385 -16.57 -44.45 12.66
CA GLU A 385 -15.31 -45.22 12.78
C GLU A 385 -14.09 -44.57 12.07
N GLN A 386 -14.16 -43.30 11.69
CA GLN A 386 -13.17 -42.66 10.81
C GLN A 386 -12.83 -41.23 11.23
N SER A 387 -11.82 -40.64 10.58
CA SER A 387 -11.41 -39.24 10.77
C SER A 387 -12.59 -38.27 10.56
N VAL A 388 -12.48 -37.06 11.12
CA VAL A 388 -13.51 -36.02 10.97
C VAL A 388 -13.77 -35.67 9.50
N ASP A 389 -12.73 -35.61 8.66
CA ASP A 389 -12.87 -35.44 7.21
C ASP A 389 -13.73 -36.54 6.58
N SER A 390 -13.55 -37.79 7.02
CA SER A 390 -14.33 -38.93 6.53
C SER A 390 -15.79 -38.87 6.98
N LEU A 391 -16.05 -38.38 8.19
CA LEU A 391 -17.41 -38.14 8.68
C LEU A 391 -18.12 -37.08 7.83
N VAL A 392 -17.42 -36.00 7.47
CA VAL A 392 -17.96 -34.96 6.58
C VAL A 392 -18.25 -35.55 5.19
N CYS A 393 -17.35 -36.36 4.63
CA CYS A 393 -17.62 -37.05 3.37
C CYS A 393 -18.84 -37.98 3.46
N GLU A 394 -18.99 -38.72 4.57
CA GLU A 394 -20.13 -39.61 4.80
C GLU A 394 -21.46 -38.84 4.85
N TYR A 395 -21.47 -37.66 5.47
CA TYR A 395 -22.64 -36.78 5.47
C TYR A 395 -23.12 -36.46 4.05
N PHE A 396 -22.21 -36.05 3.15
CA PHE A 396 -22.57 -35.75 1.76
C PHE A 396 -23.04 -37.01 1.02
N VAL A 397 -22.35 -38.13 1.18
CA VAL A 397 -22.73 -39.43 0.58
C VAL A 397 -24.14 -39.85 1.01
N GLN A 398 -24.43 -39.81 2.31
CA GLN A 398 -25.73 -40.24 2.84
C GLN A 398 -26.84 -39.27 2.45
N SER A 399 -26.55 -37.97 2.36
CA SER A 399 -27.50 -36.97 1.87
C SER A 399 -27.95 -37.28 0.43
N ILE A 400 -26.99 -37.63 -0.45
CA ILE A 400 -27.30 -38.05 -1.82
C ILE A 400 -28.11 -39.35 -1.81
N GLN A 401 -27.69 -40.36 -1.05
CA GLN A 401 -28.39 -41.65 -0.98
C GLN A 401 -29.84 -41.50 -0.51
N VAL A 402 -30.08 -40.76 0.59
CA VAL A 402 -31.44 -40.52 1.11
C VAL A 402 -32.31 -39.83 0.07
N LYS A 403 -31.73 -38.89 -0.70
CA LYS A 403 -32.47 -38.19 -1.76
C LYS A 403 -32.86 -39.08 -2.94
N ILE A 404 -32.03 -40.06 -3.28
CA ILE A 404 -32.33 -41.06 -4.32
C ILE A 404 -33.38 -42.06 -3.83
N ASP A 405 -33.30 -42.45 -2.55
CA ASP A 405 -34.22 -43.40 -1.92
C ASP A 405 -35.63 -42.81 -1.67
N SER A 406 -35.78 -41.48 -1.73
CA SER A 406 -37.03 -40.73 -1.48
C SER A 406 -37.80 -40.47 -2.76
#